data_AF-A0A645IVJ7-F1
#
_entry.id   AF-A0A645IVJ7-F1
#
_cell.length_a   1.000
_cell.length_b   1.000
_cell.length_c   1.000
_cell.angle_alpha   90.00
_cell.angle_beta   90.00
_cell.angle_gamma   90.00
#
_symmetry.space_group_name_H-M   'P 1'
#
loop_
_entity.id
_entity.type
_entity.pdbx_description
1 polymer ?
#
loop_
_entity_poly.entity_id
_entity_poly.type
_entity_poly.pdbx_seq_one_letter_code
_entity_poly.pdbx_strand_id
1 'polypeptide(L)'
;MVVWLPDKRILFAGDHVYVDRLLGILPQSNAETWLSAFEALKALGPDHIVPGHGSVSDLGRAQADTGDYLAFIVNGIKPLAEDMVGVDAAVAQLGDAPQFARLANYEELHRGNVSRAYLRLEAAQ
;
A
#
# COMPACT_ATOMS: atom_id res chain seq x y z
N MET A 1 13.47 -6.66 0.89
CA MET A 1 14.82 -6.24 1.34
C MET A 1 14.99 -4.78 0.96
N VAL A 2 15.54 -3.96 1.86
CA VAL A 2 15.82 -2.54 1.63
C VAL A 2 17.28 -2.24 1.88
N VAL A 3 17.81 -1.18 1.28
CA VAL A 3 19.16 -0.67 1.55
C VAL A 3 19.07 0.78 2.00
N TRP A 4 19.60 1.07 3.19
CA TRP A 4 19.62 2.39 3.77
C TRP A 4 21.05 2.95 3.80
N LEU A 5 21.25 4.13 3.21
CA LEU A 5 22.52 4.86 3.21
C LEU A 5 22.40 6.09 4.13
N PRO A 6 22.69 5.97 5.44
CA PRO A 6 22.41 7.03 6.42
C PRO A 6 23.14 8.34 6.13
N ASP A 7 24.42 8.28 5.75
CA ASP A 7 25.24 9.47 5.48
C ASP A 7 24.76 10.28 4.27
N LYS A 8 24.05 9.61 3.35
CA LYS A 8 23.47 10.24 2.15
C LYS A 8 21.97 10.48 2.28
N ARG A 9 21.34 9.93 3.32
CA ARG A 9 19.91 9.92 3.55
C ARG A 9 19.11 9.36 2.36
N ILE A 10 19.67 8.33 1.71
CA ILE A 10 19.06 7.64 0.55
C ILE A 10 18.56 6.26 0.96
N LEU A 11 17.28 5.99 0.69
CA LEU A 11 16.66 4.69 0.88
C LEU A 11 16.38 4.03 -0.48
N PHE A 12 16.93 2.84 -0.71
CA PHE A 12 16.49 1.94 -1.78
C PHE A 12 15.43 1.00 -1.21
N ALA A 13 14.17 1.26 -1.53
CA ALA A 13 13.03 0.62 -0.88
C ALA A 13 12.60 -0.70 -1.54
N GLY A 14 13.00 -0.94 -2.80
CA GLY A 14 12.44 -2.02 -3.60
C GLY A 14 10.90 -1.94 -3.61
N ASP A 15 10.24 -3.09 -3.75
CA ASP A 15 8.78 -3.18 -3.80
C ASP A 15 8.10 -2.93 -2.43
N HIS A 16 8.78 -2.34 -1.45
CA HIS A 16 8.10 -1.76 -0.30
C HIS A 16 7.50 -0.38 -0.60
N VAL A 17 7.99 0.31 -1.64
CA VAL A 17 7.49 1.63 -2.07
C VAL A 17 7.24 1.63 -3.58
N TYR A 18 6.05 2.06 -3.96
CA TYR A 18 5.60 2.34 -5.32
C TYR A 18 5.19 3.82 -5.41
N VAL A 19 5.62 4.48 -6.47
CA VAL A 19 5.14 5.83 -6.81
C VAL A 19 4.72 5.88 -8.27
N ASP A 20 3.91 6.86 -8.62
CA ASP A 20 3.36 7.11 -9.97
C ASP A 20 2.37 6.05 -10.49
N ARG A 21 2.37 4.86 -9.89
CA ARG A 21 1.45 3.75 -10.16
C ARG A 21 0.94 3.12 -8.88
N LEU A 22 -0.22 2.49 -8.97
CA LEU A 22 -0.79 1.75 -7.86
C LEU A 22 -0.01 0.45 -7.63
N LEU A 23 0.26 0.15 -6.35
CA LEU A 23 0.82 -1.14 -5.96
C LEU A 23 -0.19 -2.26 -6.20
N GLY A 24 0.31 -3.47 -6.47
CA GLY A 24 -0.51 -4.67 -6.55
C GLY A 24 -0.46 -5.45 -5.23
N ILE A 25 -1.63 -5.69 -4.62
CA ILE A 25 -1.77 -6.66 -3.54
C ILE A 25 -1.99 -8.02 -4.19
N LEU A 26 -1.05 -8.95 -3.97
CA LEU A 26 -1.07 -10.31 -4.49
C LEU A 26 -1.65 -11.28 -3.45
N PRO A 27 -2.04 -12.51 -3.81
CA PRO A 27 -2.61 -13.48 -2.86
C PRO A 27 -1.74 -13.75 -1.62
N GLN A 28 -0.41 -13.68 -1.76
CA GLN A 28 0.55 -13.86 -0.69
C GLN A 28 0.93 -12.57 0.05
N SER A 29 0.49 -11.41 -0.44
CA SER A 29 0.80 -10.11 0.17
C SER A 29 0.06 -9.94 1.50
N ASN A 30 0.67 -9.27 2.46
CA ASN A 30 0.03 -8.88 3.71
C ASN A 30 0.06 -7.35 3.86
N ALA A 31 -1.08 -6.71 3.61
CA ALA A 31 -1.21 -5.25 3.62
C ALA A 31 -0.91 -4.63 5.00
N GLU A 32 -1.29 -5.29 6.10
CA GLU A 32 -1.05 -4.77 7.47
C GLU A 32 0.44 -4.74 7.80
N THR A 33 1.15 -5.83 7.50
CA THR A 33 2.61 -5.88 7.72
C THR A 33 3.36 -5.01 6.72
N TRP A 34 2.80 -4.82 5.52
CA TRP A 34 3.37 -3.90 4.53
C TRP A 34 3.25 -2.45 5.00
N LEU A 35 2.09 -2.05 5.53
CA LEU A 35 1.91 -0.73 6.14
C LEU A 35 2.88 -0.51 7.31
N SER A 36 3.01 -1.51 8.19
CA SER A 36 3.98 -1.47 9.29
C SER A 36 5.42 -1.32 8.80
N ALA A 37 5.79 -2.03 7.74
CA ALA A 37 7.10 -1.90 7.11
C ALA A 37 7.30 -0.51 6.52
N PHE A 38 6.28 0.06 5.85
CA PHE A 38 6.34 1.41 5.31
C PHE A 38 6.58 2.46 6.41
N GLU A 39 5.87 2.38 7.54
CA GLU A 39 6.10 3.30 8.67
C GLU A 39 7.51 3.16 9.27
N ALA A 40 8.07 1.94 9.30
CA ALA A 40 9.45 1.74 9.72
C ALA A 40 10.46 2.38 8.74
N LEU A 41 10.21 2.33 7.43
CA LEU A 41 11.03 2.99 6.42
C LEU A 41 10.96 4.52 6.53
N LYS A 42 9.75 5.04 6.76
CA LYS A 42 9.51 6.46 7.01
C LYS A 42 10.25 6.98 8.24
N ALA A 43 10.33 6.18 9.31
CA ALA A 43 11.06 6.54 10.53
C ALA A 43 12.58 6.70 10.33
N LEU A 44 13.16 6.15 9.26
CA LEU A 44 14.56 6.41 8.89
C LEU A 44 14.78 7.86 8.44
N GLY A 45 13.70 8.56 8.06
CA GLY A 45 13.70 9.91 7.54
C GLY A 45 14.61 10.04 6.31
N PRO A 46 14.34 9.37 5.18
CA PRO A 46 15.09 9.55 3.94
C PRO A 46 14.81 10.92 3.30
N ASP A 47 15.84 11.54 2.72
CA ASP A 47 15.67 12.71 1.84
C ASP A 47 15.34 12.27 0.41
N HIS A 48 15.86 11.11 0.00
CA HIS A 48 15.57 10.48 -1.29
C HIS A 48 15.20 9.02 -1.13
N ILE A 49 14.20 8.59 -1.89
CA ILE A 49 13.71 7.22 -1.96
C ILE A 49 13.82 6.75 -3.41
N VAL A 50 14.54 5.65 -3.61
CA VAL A 50 14.54 4.89 -4.86
C VAL A 50 13.51 3.77 -4.69
N PRO A 51 12.30 3.92 -5.28
CA PRO A 51 11.23 2.93 -5.15
C PRO A 51 11.51 1.69 -6.02
N GLY A 52 10.76 0.61 -5.81
CA GLY A 52 10.78 -0.54 -6.72
C GLY A 52 10.15 -0.22 -8.07
N HIS A 53 9.16 0.69 -8.07
CA HIS A 53 8.52 1.19 -9.27
C HIS A 53 8.21 2.69 -9.17
N GLY A 54 8.33 3.37 -10.30
CA GLY A 54 8.12 4.81 -10.42
C GLY A 54 9.43 5.59 -10.35
N SER A 55 9.30 6.91 -10.30
CA SER A 55 10.43 7.83 -10.29
C SER A 55 11.12 7.87 -8.92
N VAL A 56 12.40 8.25 -8.87
CA VAL A 56 13.06 8.61 -7.61
C VAL A 56 12.25 9.72 -6.95
N SER A 57 11.94 9.57 -5.67
CA SER A 57 10.96 10.39 -4.96
C SER A 57 11.44 10.79 -3.57
N ASP A 58 10.64 11.60 -2.90
CA ASP A 58 10.80 11.95 -1.49
C ASP A 58 9.76 11.23 -0.63
N LEU A 59 9.86 11.44 0.68
CA LEU A 59 8.94 10.85 1.65
C LEU A 59 7.49 11.31 1.45
N GLY A 60 7.25 12.54 0.97
CA GLY A 60 5.92 13.07 0.75
C GLY A 60 5.20 12.33 -0.38
N ARG A 61 5.89 12.12 -1.51
CA ARG A 61 5.35 11.35 -2.63
C ARG A 61 5.18 9.87 -2.28
N ALA A 62 6.16 9.27 -1.60
CA ALA A 62 6.05 7.87 -1.14
C ALA A 62 4.88 7.67 -0.17
N GLN A 63 4.64 8.62 0.75
CA GLN A 63 3.48 8.61 1.64
C GLN A 63 2.18 8.67 0.84
N ALA A 64 2.05 9.65 -0.07
CA ALA A 64 0.82 9.84 -0.82
C ALA A 64 0.46 8.68 -1.76
N ASP A 65 1.45 7.98 -2.32
CA ASP A 65 1.24 6.92 -3.32
C ASP A 65 1.20 5.52 -2.70
N THR A 66 2.05 5.24 -1.71
CA THR A 66 2.14 3.92 -1.04
C THR A 66 1.50 3.92 0.33
N GLY A 67 1.98 4.79 1.23
CA GLY A 67 1.59 4.76 2.64
C GLY A 67 0.09 4.98 2.84
N ASP A 68 -0.45 6.03 2.23
CA ASP A 68 -1.85 6.42 2.32
C ASP A 68 -2.75 5.37 1.65
N TYR A 69 -2.30 4.75 0.57
CA TYR A 69 -3.04 3.67 -0.09
C TYR A 69 -3.10 2.41 0.77
N LEU A 70 -1.97 1.98 1.35
CA LEU A 70 -1.93 0.86 2.28
C LEU A 70 -2.80 1.13 3.51
N ALA A 71 -2.73 2.34 4.07
CA ALA A 71 -3.56 2.77 5.19
C ALA A 71 -5.06 2.76 4.84
N PHE A 72 -5.43 3.26 3.66
CA PHE A 72 -6.81 3.21 3.18
C PHE A 72 -7.33 1.78 3.11
N ILE A 73 -6.56 0.87 2.50
CA ILE A 73 -6.95 -0.54 2.38
C ILE A 73 -7.08 -1.18 3.76
N VAL A 74 -6.04 -1.10 4.60
CA VAL A 74 -6.01 -1.75 5.93
C VAL A 74 -7.12 -1.23 6.83
N ASN A 75 -7.27 0.09 6.95
CA ASN A 75 -8.27 0.69 7.82
C ASN A 75 -9.70 0.47 7.31
N GLY A 76 -9.87 0.36 5.98
CA GLY A 76 -11.17 0.08 5.37
C GLY A 76 -11.62 -1.36 5.57
N ILE A 77 -10.76 -2.34 5.26
CA ILE A 77 -11.15 -3.76 5.27
C ILE A 77 -11.28 -4.33 6.69
N LYS A 78 -10.52 -3.81 7.65
CA LYS A 78 -10.45 -4.37 9.00
C LYS A 78 -11.81 -4.44 9.71
N PRO A 79 -12.57 -3.33 9.85
CA PRO A 79 -13.89 -3.40 10.48
C PRO A 79 -14.86 -4.30 9.70
N LEU A 80 -14.78 -4.31 8.36
CA LEU A 80 -15.65 -5.15 7.54
C LEU A 80 -15.38 -6.65 7.77
N ALA A 81 -14.11 -7.03 7.93
CA ALA A 81 -13.74 -8.40 8.22
C ALA A 81 -14.11 -8.78 9.65
N GLU A 82 -13.95 -7.89 10.63
CA GLU A 82 -14.38 -8.10 12.02
C GLU A 82 -15.90 -8.29 12.13
N ASP A 83 -16.67 -7.58 11.29
CA ASP A 83 -18.12 -7.71 11.16
C ASP A 83 -18.55 -8.88 10.25
N MET A 84 -17.60 -9.67 9.73
CA MET A 84 -17.85 -10.81 8.81
C MET A 84 -18.67 -10.44 7.57
N VAL A 85 -18.47 -9.22 7.05
CA VAL A 85 -19.14 -8.71 5.85
C VAL A 85 -18.55 -9.37 4.62
N GLY A 86 -19.35 -10.07 3.82
CA GLY A 86 -18.87 -10.76 2.62
C GLY A 86 -18.03 -9.88 1.67
N VAL A 87 -17.01 -10.49 1.03
CA VAL A 87 -16.03 -9.80 0.16
C VAL A 87 -16.66 -8.89 -0.91
N ASP A 88 -17.80 -9.28 -1.48
CA ASP A 88 -18.50 -8.48 -2.50
C ASP A 88 -18.99 -7.13 -1.94
N ALA A 89 -19.47 -7.12 -0.69
CA ALA A 89 -19.89 -5.89 -0.01
C ALA A 89 -18.68 -5.02 0.36
N ALA A 90 -17.55 -5.64 0.76
CA ALA A 90 -16.31 -4.89 0.98
C ALA A 90 -15.81 -4.21 -0.30
N VAL A 91 -15.85 -4.90 -1.44
CA VAL A 91 -15.51 -4.31 -2.75
C VAL A 91 -16.53 -3.27 -3.19
N ALA A 92 -17.82 -3.44 -2.88
CA ALA A 92 -18.82 -2.42 -3.17
C ALA A 92 -18.59 -1.12 -2.36
N GLN A 93 -18.15 -1.24 -1.12
CA GLN A 93 -17.94 -0.10 -0.22
C GLN A 93 -16.59 0.61 -0.43
N LEU A 94 -15.52 -0.15 -0.70
CA LEU A 94 -14.16 0.37 -0.79
C LEU A 94 -13.59 0.38 -2.20
N GLY A 95 -14.31 -0.16 -3.18
CA GLY A 95 -13.84 -0.30 -4.57
C GLY A 95 -13.85 1.00 -5.37
N ASP A 96 -14.27 2.12 -4.76
CA ASP A 96 -14.10 3.47 -5.29
C ASP A 96 -13.30 4.32 -4.30
N ALA A 97 -12.12 4.76 -4.74
CA ALA A 97 -11.17 5.57 -3.99
C ALA A 97 -10.55 6.63 -4.92
N PRO A 98 -11.32 7.65 -5.34
CA PRO A 98 -10.93 8.61 -6.37
C PRO A 98 -9.67 9.41 -6.03
N GLN A 99 -9.33 9.54 -4.75
CA GLN A 99 -8.07 10.13 -4.28
C GLN A 99 -6.81 9.41 -4.83
N PHE A 100 -6.94 8.14 -5.25
CA PHE A 100 -5.86 7.35 -5.86
C PHE A 100 -6.00 7.21 -7.39
N ALA A 101 -7.06 7.74 -8.00
CA ALA A 101 -7.34 7.60 -9.44
C ALA A 101 -6.26 8.23 -10.35
N ARG A 102 -5.45 9.14 -9.79
CA ARG A 102 -4.28 9.71 -10.48
C ARG A 102 -3.13 8.71 -10.70
N LEU A 103 -3.12 7.58 -9.98
CA LEU A 103 -2.06 6.57 -10.08
C LEU A 103 -2.31 5.68 -11.28
N ALA A 104 -1.26 5.40 -12.06
CA ALA A 104 -1.35 4.44 -13.15
C ALA A 104 -1.80 3.06 -12.63
N ASN A 105 -2.55 2.32 -13.46
CA ASN A 105 -3.18 1.04 -13.15
C ASN A 105 -4.26 1.07 -12.05
N TYR A 106 -4.73 2.25 -11.60
CA TYR A 106 -5.80 2.32 -10.58
C TYR A 106 -7.06 1.52 -10.97
N GLU A 107 -7.59 1.78 -12.16
CA GLU A 107 -8.81 1.12 -12.68
C GLU A 107 -8.68 -0.41 -12.75
N GLU A 108 -7.47 -0.91 -13.01
CA GLU A 108 -7.20 -2.33 -13.19
C GLU A 108 -6.95 -3.05 -11.84
N LEU A 109 -6.31 -2.36 -10.89
CA LEU A 109 -5.77 -3.00 -9.70
C LEU A 109 -6.63 -2.76 -8.46
N HIS A 110 -7.26 -1.59 -8.32
CA HIS A 110 -7.80 -1.16 -7.03
C HIS A 110 -8.86 -2.12 -6.46
N ARG A 111 -9.89 -2.44 -7.24
CA ARG A 111 -10.95 -3.37 -6.82
C ARG A 111 -10.41 -4.75 -6.48
N GLY A 112 -9.43 -5.24 -7.25
CA GLY A 112 -8.76 -6.51 -7.00
C GLY A 112 -7.91 -6.48 -5.72
N ASN A 113 -7.28 -5.35 -5.42
CA ASN A 113 -6.52 -5.15 -4.19
C ASN A 113 -7.42 -5.20 -2.95
N VAL A 114 -8.59 -4.53 -3.00
CA VAL A 114 -9.59 -4.59 -1.91
C VAL A 114 -10.00 -6.04 -1.65
N SER A 115 -10.41 -6.76 -2.70
CA SER A 115 -10.83 -8.16 -2.59
C SER A 115 -9.76 -9.05 -1.96
N ARG A 116 -8.52 -8.97 -2.44
CA ARG A 116 -7.42 -9.82 -1.96
C ARG A 116 -6.99 -9.49 -0.54
N ALA A 117 -6.94 -8.21 -0.20
CA ALA A 117 -6.60 -7.78 1.16
C ALA A 117 -7.67 -8.24 2.16
N TYR A 118 -8.95 -8.08 1.79
CA TYR A 118 -10.08 -8.56 2.61
C TYR A 118 -10.03 -10.08 2.83
N LEU A 119 -9.95 -10.87 1.75
CA LEU A 119 -9.97 -12.34 1.84
C LEU A 119 -8.80 -12.89 2.67
N ARG A 120 -7.64 -12.23 2.62
CA ARG A 120 -6.52 -12.61 3.46
C ARG A 120 -6.83 -12.39 4.95
N LEU A 121 -7.41 -11.25 5.30
CA LEU A 121 -7.73 -10.92 6.68
C LEU A 121 -8.83 -11.84 7.23
N GLU A 122 -9.86 -12.10 6.42
CA GLU A 122 -10.92 -13.06 6.73
C GLU A 122 -10.36 -14.48 6.98
N ALA A 123 -9.42 -14.95 6.16
CA ALA A 123 -8.79 -16.26 6.33
C ALA A 123 -7.83 -16.37 7.53
N ALA A 124 -7.49 -15.25 8.18
CA ALA A 124 -6.61 -15.22 9.35
C ALA A 124 -7.37 -15.18 10.68
N GLN A 125 -8.71 -15.11 10.65
CA GLN A 125 -9.61 -15.21 11.81
C GLN A 125 -9.95 -16.68 12.11
#